data_AF-A0A1S4BGU7-F1
#
_entry.id   AF-A0A1S4BGU7-F1
#
_cell.length_a   1.000
_cell.length_b   1.000
_cell.length_c   1.000
_cell.angle_alpha   90.00
_cell.angle_beta   90.00
_cell.angle_gamma   90.00
#
_symmetry.space_group_name_H-M   'P 1'
#
loop_
_entity.id
_entity.type
_entity.pdbx_description
1 polymer ?
#
loop_
_entity_poly.entity_id
_entity_poly.type
_entity_poly.pdbx_seq_one_letter_code
_entity_poly.pdbx_strand_id
1 'polypeptide(L)'
;MVVGSMMMPKYADPKTIYTPKDMLSEHGVNLTYMQAWRAKEKALEFLRGHPADSYSHLPIYLYILEKTYPGSIVKFSVAEIEFLFATYVISSILPLAYAVVDSENDASWRWFFEKFKYAYGEKPNICVVSDRNESILKATSTVYTGMPHYTCMWHIWINIRSKIKKAHLKLSELYFAMAQSYTLDEFNERMSTIEEIDTHVKAFLYDIDYHRWSRVYATVNRTWTMASNFSESLNAVRASTNYIHTVIDGVKRFIVCLQNKRCSYGQFQLDELPCPHALAALRHRSESYENYCSPYYTRERLLQTYEIPVDPLPDKSKWNVPQYIAEEVVMPPTGKRQPGRPQK
;
A
#
# COMPACT_ATOMS: atom_id res chain seq x y z
N MET A 1 30.28 16.02 19.80
CA MET A 1 29.27 15.53 20.75
C MET A 1 28.17 16.55 21.01
N VAL A 2 28.48 17.72 21.62
CA VAL A 2 27.49 18.76 22.01
C VAL A 2 26.41 19.07 20.96
N VAL A 3 26.81 19.26 19.69
CA VAL A 3 25.87 19.56 18.59
C VAL A 3 24.82 18.45 18.40
N GLY A 4 25.19 17.17 18.52
CA GLY A 4 24.25 16.04 18.38
C GLY A 4 23.20 16.01 19.50
N SER A 5 23.59 16.31 20.75
CA SER A 5 22.64 16.41 21.87
C SER A 5 21.69 17.60 21.74
N MET A 6 22.14 18.73 21.17
CA MET A 6 21.26 19.90 20.91
C MET A 6 20.19 19.59 19.85
N MET A 7 20.52 18.75 18.87
CA MET A 7 19.64 18.40 17.74
C MET A 7 18.67 17.26 18.04
N MET A 8 18.91 16.48 19.10
CA MET A 8 18.13 15.30 19.47
C MET A 8 16.59 15.54 19.50
N PRO A 9 16.06 16.64 20.06
CA PRO A 9 14.61 16.88 20.07
C PRO A 9 14.00 17.05 18.66
N LYS A 10 14.76 17.53 17.68
CA LYS A 10 14.28 17.74 16.30
C LYS A 10 14.10 16.42 15.54
N TYR A 11 14.93 15.41 15.85
CA TYR A 11 14.84 14.08 15.24
C TYR A 11 13.93 13.09 15.98
N ALA A 12 13.22 13.57 17.02
CA ALA A 12 12.15 12.81 17.68
C ALA A 12 11.03 12.43 16.69
N ASP A 13 10.66 13.33 15.77
CA ASP A 13 9.90 12.95 14.57
C ASP A 13 10.84 12.35 13.52
N PRO A 14 10.66 11.07 13.12
CA PRO A 14 11.48 10.42 12.10
C PRO A 14 11.34 11.05 10.70
N LYS A 15 10.32 11.89 10.45
CA LYS A 15 10.11 12.58 9.17
C LYS A 15 10.87 13.91 9.06
N THR A 16 11.49 14.40 10.14
CA THR A 16 12.22 15.68 10.13
C THR A 16 13.45 15.63 9.21
N ILE A 17 13.43 16.45 8.16
CA ILE A 17 14.62 16.77 7.36
C ILE A 17 15.21 18.07 7.92
N TYR A 18 16.40 17.97 8.51
CA TYR A 18 17.09 19.10 9.14
C TYR A 18 18.48 19.26 8.50
N THR A 19 18.73 20.43 7.91
CA THR A 19 19.87 20.69 7.01
C THR A 19 20.97 21.51 7.69
N PRO A 20 22.20 21.55 7.14
CA PRO A 20 23.28 22.36 7.71
C PRO A 20 22.96 23.86 7.79
N LYS A 21 22.04 24.36 6.94
CA LYS A 21 21.58 25.76 6.98
C LYS A 21 20.68 26.02 8.19
N ASP A 22 19.80 25.08 8.51
CA ASP A 22 18.87 25.20 9.63
C ASP A 22 19.65 25.23 10.96
N MET A 23 20.69 24.41 11.07
CA MET A 23 21.66 24.39 12.19
C MET A 23 22.38 25.73 12.36
N LEU A 24 22.77 26.38 11.26
CA LEU A 24 23.39 27.71 11.29
C LEU A 24 22.38 28.79 11.73
N SER A 25 21.14 28.76 11.24
CA SER A 25 20.12 29.75 11.60
C SER A 25 19.59 29.61 13.02
N GLU A 26 19.42 28.39 13.54
CA GLU A 26 18.84 28.16 14.87
C GLU A 26 19.86 28.18 16.01
N HIS A 27 21.13 27.85 15.73
CA HIS A 27 22.15 27.70 16.77
C HIS A 27 23.43 28.51 16.52
N GLY A 28 23.51 29.27 15.42
CA GLY A 28 24.71 30.05 15.05
C GLY A 28 25.91 29.18 14.65
N VAL A 29 25.75 27.86 14.53
CA VAL A 29 26.87 26.93 14.29
C VAL A 29 27.05 26.72 12.79
N ASN A 30 28.15 27.24 12.24
CA ASN A 30 28.53 26.98 10.86
C ASN A 30 29.14 25.57 10.73
N LEU A 31 28.43 24.66 10.07
CA LEU A 31 28.82 23.27 9.90
C LEU A 31 28.97 22.91 8.41
N THR A 32 30.05 22.19 8.08
CA THR A 32 30.12 21.46 6.82
C THR A 32 29.06 20.35 6.78
N TYR A 33 28.66 19.94 5.57
CA TYR A 33 27.73 18.83 5.37
C TYR A 33 28.14 17.56 6.14
N MET A 34 29.43 17.22 6.17
CA MET A 34 29.92 16.03 6.89
C MET A 34 29.86 16.17 8.43
N GLN A 35 30.02 17.39 8.96
CA GLN A 35 29.84 17.63 10.40
C GLN A 35 28.36 17.58 10.79
N ALA A 36 27.48 18.17 9.97
CA ALA A 36 26.03 18.11 10.13
C ALA A 36 25.51 16.65 10.05
N TRP A 37 26.00 15.86 9.09
CA TRP A 37 25.68 14.44 8.98
C TRP A 37 26.15 13.66 10.23
N ARG A 38 27.40 13.82 10.66
CA ARG A 38 27.90 13.19 11.90
C ARG A 38 27.11 13.61 13.15
N ALA A 39 26.66 14.86 13.21
CA ALA A 39 25.85 15.36 14.31
C ALA A 39 24.44 14.73 14.31
N LYS A 40 23.81 14.58 13.13
CA LYS A 40 22.58 13.82 12.94
C LYS A 40 22.73 12.36 13.39
N GLU A 41 23.75 11.64 12.90
CA GLU A 41 23.96 10.24 13.27
C GLU A 41 24.11 10.08 14.79
N LYS A 42 24.89 10.97 15.44
CA LYS A 42 25.04 10.95 16.91
C LYS A 42 23.74 11.34 17.64
N ALA A 43 22.94 12.25 17.10
CA ALA A 43 21.64 12.61 17.66
C ALA A 43 20.64 11.43 17.57
N LEU A 44 20.66 10.68 16.47
CA LEU A 44 19.87 9.47 16.29
C LEU A 44 20.31 8.35 17.22
N GLU A 45 21.63 8.16 17.41
CA GLU A 45 22.20 7.20 18.36
C GLU A 45 21.78 7.54 19.81
N PHE A 46 21.81 8.81 20.22
CA PHE A 46 21.31 9.23 21.54
C PHE A 46 19.81 9.01 21.71
N LEU A 47 19.02 9.18 20.65
CA LEU A 47 17.56 9.04 20.70
C LEU A 47 17.09 7.57 20.65
N ARG A 48 17.80 6.70 19.92
CA ARG A 48 17.34 5.35 19.53
C ARG A 48 18.25 4.22 20.01
N GLY A 49 19.38 4.52 20.66
CA GLY A 49 20.41 3.54 20.98
C GLY A 49 21.29 3.21 19.77
N HIS A 50 22.26 2.31 19.97
CA HIS A 50 23.11 1.85 18.88
C HIS A 50 22.39 0.75 18.07
N PRO A 51 22.43 0.74 16.73
CA PRO A 51 21.73 -0.27 15.94
C PRO A 51 22.10 -1.71 16.29
N ALA A 52 23.34 -1.98 16.68
CA ALA A 52 23.74 -3.34 17.12
C ALA A 52 22.97 -3.83 18.36
N ASP A 53 22.56 -2.94 19.26
CA ASP A 53 21.76 -3.29 20.44
C ASP A 53 20.33 -3.67 20.04
N SER A 54 19.81 -3.06 18.98
CA SER A 54 18.50 -3.42 18.42
C SER A 54 18.53 -4.74 17.66
N TYR A 55 19.60 -5.01 16.90
CA TYR A 55 19.74 -6.24 16.13
C TYR A 55 20.05 -7.46 17.01
N SER A 56 20.84 -7.32 18.08
CA SER A 56 21.11 -8.42 19.03
C SER A 56 19.85 -8.91 19.77
N HIS A 57 18.80 -8.10 19.84
CA HIS A 57 17.51 -8.52 20.39
C HIS A 57 16.62 -9.30 19.40
N LEU A 58 16.96 -9.36 18.10
CA LEU A 58 16.11 -9.98 17.09
C LEU A 58 15.91 -11.50 17.26
N PRO A 59 16.93 -12.34 17.49
CA PRO A 59 16.72 -13.79 17.65
C PRO A 59 15.78 -14.11 18.81
N ILE A 60 16.01 -13.44 19.94
CA ILE A 60 15.21 -13.54 21.16
C ILE A 60 13.75 -13.13 20.89
N TYR A 61 13.54 -11.98 20.23
CA TYR A 61 12.20 -11.48 19.89
C TYR A 61 11.45 -12.41 18.94
N LEU A 62 12.13 -12.92 17.91
CA LEU A 62 11.57 -13.79 16.89
C LEU A 62 11.24 -15.18 17.42
N TYR A 63 12.09 -15.74 18.28
CA TYR A 63 11.81 -16.98 19.00
C TYR A 63 10.56 -16.84 19.89
N ILE A 64 10.46 -15.76 20.67
CA ILE A 64 9.29 -15.53 21.52
C ILE A 64 8.02 -15.34 20.68
N LEU A 65 8.10 -14.62 19.55
CA LEU A 65 6.97 -14.49 18.63
C LEU A 65 6.51 -15.85 18.08
N GLU A 66 7.42 -16.70 17.61
CA GLU A 66 7.08 -18.04 17.12
C GLU A 66 6.37 -18.88 18.21
N LYS A 67 6.78 -18.75 19.48
CA LYS A 67 6.13 -19.44 20.61
C LYS A 67 4.78 -18.83 21.00
N THR A 68 4.62 -17.52 20.93
CA THR A 68 3.32 -16.86 21.19
C THR A 68 2.33 -17.09 20.04
N TYR A 69 2.80 -17.24 18.81
CA TYR A 69 1.97 -17.40 17.61
C TYR A 69 2.30 -18.70 16.84
N PRO A 70 1.87 -19.88 17.33
CA PRO A 70 2.04 -21.13 16.62
C PRO A 70 1.40 -21.08 15.22
N GLY A 71 2.21 -21.33 14.18
CA GLY A 71 1.78 -21.22 12.77
C GLY A 71 2.16 -19.90 12.09
N SER A 72 2.72 -18.92 12.82
CA SER A 72 3.44 -17.82 12.19
C SER A 72 4.66 -18.33 11.42
N ILE A 73 4.93 -17.77 10.24
CA ILE A 73 6.11 -18.11 9.44
C ILE A 73 7.17 -17.05 9.70
N VAL A 74 7.96 -17.29 10.73
CA VAL A 74 9.16 -16.52 11.04
C VAL A 74 10.33 -17.17 10.32
N LYS A 75 11.01 -16.42 9.45
CA LYS A 75 12.28 -16.87 8.85
C LYS A 75 13.37 -15.84 9.08
N PHE A 76 14.52 -16.35 9.51
CA PHE A 76 15.74 -15.61 9.76
C PHE A 76 16.89 -16.25 8.97
N SER A 77 17.71 -15.41 8.33
CA SER A 77 18.99 -15.76 7.74
C SER A 77 20.06 -14.82 8.29
N VAL A 78 21.15 -15.39 8.82
CA VAL A 78 22.31 -14.63 9.34
C VAL A 78 23.27 -14.22 8.22
N ALA A 79 23.34 -15.02 7.13
CA ALA A 79 24.32 -14.85 6.06
C ALA A 79 23.99 -13.68 5.12
N GLU A 80 22.70 -13.46 4.89
CA GLU A 80 22.12 -12.32 4.18
C GLU A 80 20.96 -11.89 5.08
N ILE A 81 21.05 -10.71 5.68
CA ILE A 81 20.14 -10.29 6.75
C ILE A 81 18.77 -9.99 6.15
N GLU A 82 17.95 -11.03 6.08
CA GLU A 82 16.63 -11.02 5.49
C GLU A 82 15.65 -11.68 6.46
N PHE A 83 14.73 -10.86 6.96
CA PHE A 83 13.64 -11.28 7.84
C PHE A 83 12.31 -11.18 7.12
N LEU A 84 11.41 -12.12 7.34
CA LEU A 84 9.99 -11.99 6.98
C LEU A 84 9.16 -12.20 8.24
N PHE A 85 8.21 -11.30 8.47
CA PHE A 85 7.36 -11.30 9.65
C PHE A 85 5.97 -10.80 9.29
N ALA A 86 4.93 -11.52 9.73
CA ALA A 86 3.53 -11.24 9.43
C ALA A 86 2.79 -10.70 10.66
N THR A 87 2.20 -9.48 10.58
CA THR A 87 1.46 -8.87 11.70
C THR A 87 0.36 -7.88 11.31
N TYR A 88 -0.76 -7.92 12.04
CA TYR A 88 -1.77 -6.85 12.22
C TYR A 88 -1.36 -5.99 13.47
N VAL A 89 -1.80 -4.74 13.76
CA VAL A 89 -3.01 -3.96 13.41
C VAL A 89 -2.68 -2.46 13.25
N ILE A 90 -3.07 -1.78 12.15
CA ILE A 90 -3.60 -0.39 12.18
C ILE A 90 -4.57 -0.16 10.99
N SER A 91 -5.86 0.07 11.29
CA SER A 91 -6.95 0.58 10.40
C SER A 91 -7.03 0.09 8.94
N SER A 92 -8.06 -0.70 8.61
CA SER A 92 -8.53 -1.10 7.26
C SER A 92 -7.51 -1.72 6.29
N ILE A 93 -6.24 -1.80 6.68
CA ILE A 93 -5.14 -2.43 5.95
C ILE A 93 -4.54 -3.48 6.88
N LEU A 94 -4.54 -4.73 6.45
CA LEU A 94 -3.84 -5.83 7.10
C LEU A 94 -2.43 -5.91 6.50
N PRO A 95 -1.35 -5.58 7.24
CA PRO A 95 0.00 -5.90 6.78
C PRO A 95 0.13 -7.43 6.76
N LEU A 96 0.34 -7.99 5.57
CA LEU A 96 0.53 -9.44 5.44
C LEU A 96 1.95 -9.84 5.79
N ALA A 97 2.95 -9.08 5.34
CA ALA A 97 4.33 -9.26 5.76
C ALA A 97 5.12 -7.95 5.70
N TYR A 98 6.12 -7.81 6.56
CA TYR A 98 7.21 -6.86 6.40
C TYR A 98 8.55 -7.60 6.28
N ALA A 99 9.54 -6.93 5.72
CA ALA A 99 10.91 -7.42 5.67
C ALA A 99 11.91 -6.37 6.15
N VAL A 100 12.97 -6.85 6.80
CA VAL A 100 14.18 -6.08 7.06
C VAL A 100 15.27 -6.72 6.21
N VAL A 101 15.85 -5.93 5.32
CA VAL A 101 16.84 -6.33 4.31
C VAL A 101 17.98 -5.31 4.26
N ASP A 102 19.12 -5.66 3.66
CA ASP A 102 20.29 -4.76 3.55
C ASP A 102 19.99 -3.52 2.68
N SER A 103 19.22 -3.71 1.61
CA SER A 103 18.82 -2.67 0.66
C SER A 103 17.67 -3.13 -0.25
N GLU A 104 16.95 -2.19 -0.89
CA GLU A 104 15.91 -2.50 -1.87
C GLU A 104 16.51 -2.93 -3.24
N ASN A 105 17.10 -4.11 -3.30
CA ASN A 105 17.80 -4.65 -4.47
C ASN A 105 17.10 -5.89 -5.09
N ASP A 106 17.57 -6.33 -6.25
CA ASP A 106 17.02 -7.48 -7.00
C ASP A 106 16.97 -8.78 -6.17
N ALA A 107 17.97 -9.04 -5.31
CA ALA A 107 18.03 -10.24 -4.47
C ALA A 107 17.02 -10.15 -3.32
N SER A 108 17.02 -9.04 -2.57
CA SER A 108 16.13 -8.82 -1.42
C SER A 108 14.65 -8.88 -1.80
N TRP A 109 14.28 -8.27 -2.94
CA TRP A 109 12.91 -8.37 -3.43
C TRP A 109 12.56 -9.78 -3.91
N ARG A 110 13.49 -10.47 -4.59
CA ARG A 110 13.28 -11.87 -4.99
C ARG A 110 13.03 -12.76 -3.77
N TRP A 111 13.90 -12.69 -2.77
CA TRP A 111 13.77 -13.44 -1.52
C TRP A 111 12.44 -13.15 -0.83
N PHE A 112 12.05 -11.87 -0.74
CA PHE A 112 10.78 -11.46 -0.12
C PHE A 112 9.60 -12.15 -0.79
N PHE A 113 9.50 -12.08 -2.13
CA PHE A 113 8.41 -12.73 -2.85
C PHE A 113 8.48 -14.26 -2.78
N GLU A 114 9.67 -14.88 -2.78
CA GLU A 114 9.83 -16.33 -2.57
C GLU A 114 9.32 -16.77 -1.19
N LYS A 115 9.60 -16.01 -0.13
CA LYS A 115 9.08 -16.31 1.22
C LYS A 115 7.59 -16.00 1.34
N PHE A 116 7.12 -14.92 0.71
CA PHE A 116 5.69 -14.60 0.65
C PHE A 116 4.88 -15.69 -0.07
N LYS A 117 5.40 -16.21 -1.19
CA LYS A 117 4.81 -17.36 -1.92
C LYS A 117 4.83 -18.65 -1.11
N TYR A 118 5.92 -18.91 -0.40
CA TYR A 118 5.99 -20.04 0.54
C TYR A 118 4.94 -19.93 1.66
N ALA A 119 4.69 -18.72 2.17
CA ALA A 119 3.79 -18.49 3.30
C ALA A 119 2.31 -18.49 2.93
N TYR A 120 1.94 -17.83 1.83
CA TYR A 120 0.54 -17.62 1.44
C TYR A 120 0.07 -18.47 0.24
N GLY A 121 1.00 -19.21 -0.37
CA GLY A 121 0.79 -19.97 -1.59
C GLY A 121 0.61 -19.06 -2.82
N GLU A 122 0.03 -19.65 -3.85
CA GLU A 122 -0.46 -18.94 -5.04
C GLU A 122 -1.99 -19.04 -5.06
N LYS A 123 -2.66 -17.91 -5.35
CA LYS A 123 -4.12 -17.82 -5.37
C LYS A 123 -4.56 -17.23 -6.71
N PRO A 124 -5.73 -17.63 -7.25
CA PRO A 124 -6.27 -17.00 -8.45
C PRO A 124 -6.54 -15.51 -8.20
N ASN A 125 -6.44 -14.70 -9.26
CA ASN A 125 -6.73 -13.26 -9.27
C ASN A 125 -5.84 -12.40 -8.35
N ILE A 126 -4.66 -12.88 -7.94
CA ILE A 126 -3.66 -12.02 -7.28
C ILE A 126 -3.04 -11.02 -8.26
N CYS A 127 -2.65 -9.85 -7.73
CA CYS A 127 -1.80 -8.90 -8.42
C CYS A 127 -0.93 -8.13 -7.43
N VAL A 128 0.15 -7.54 -7.93
CA VAL A 128 0.99 -6.62 -7.14
C VAL A 128 0.75 -5.19 -7.60
N VAL A 129 0.69 -4.26 -6.63
CA VAL A 129 0.61 -2.82 -6.88
C VAL A 129 1.79 -2.15 -6.17
N SER A 130 2.75 -1.59 -6.93
CA SER A 130 3.96 -0.98 -6.36
C SER A 130 4.25 0.43 -6.90
N ASP A 131 5.31 1.06 -6.42
CA ASP A 131 5.80 2.38 -6.86
C ASP A 131 6.54 2.35 -8.21
N ARG A 132 6.71 1.17 -8.82
CA ARG A 132 7.54 0.85 -10.02
C ARG A 132 9.05 0.68 -9.76
N ASN A 133 9.48 0.37 -8.54
CA ASN A 133 10.85 -0.13 -8.34
C ASN A 133 11.12 -1.34 -9.27
N GLU A 134 12.15 -1.26 -10.12
CA GLU A 134 12.47 -2.28 -11.12
C GLU A 134 12.80 -3.64 -10.49
N SER A 135 13.37 -3.63 -9.28
CA SER A 135 13.67 -4.83 -8.49
C SER A 135 12.38 -5.59 -8.14
N ILE A 136 11.29 -4.88 -7.81
CA ILE A 136 9.97 -5.47 -7.55
C ILE A 136 9.41 -6.10 -8.82
N LEU A 137 9.53 -5.43 -9.97
CA LEU A 137 9.08 -5.94 -11.27
C LEU A 137 9.81 -7.23 -11.67
N LYS A 138 11.13 -7.27 -11.51
CA LYS A 138 11.94 -8.49 -11.77
C LYS A 138 11.61 -9.62 -10.80
N ALA A 139 11.50 -9.31 -9.51
CA ALA A 139 11.20 -10.31 -8.48
C ALA A 139 9.82 -10.94 -8.68
N THR A 140 8.79 -10.11 -8.88
CA THR A 140 7.40 -10.60 -9.10
C THR A 140 7.28 -11.43 -10.36
N SER A 141 7.85 -10.99 -11.50
CA SER A 141 7.83 -11.77 -12.74
C SER A 141 8.60 -13.09 -12.66
N THR A 142 9.63 -13.17 -11.81
CA THR A 142 10.39 -14.40 -11.54
C THR A 142 9.63 -15.38 -10.66
N VAL A 143 9.01 -14.91 -9.56
CA VAL A 143 8.40 -15.77 -8.52
C VAL A 143 6.94 -16.12 -8.84
N TYR A 144 6.23 -15.24 -9.53
CA TYR A 144 4.82 -15.37 -9.88
C TYR A 144 4.64 -15.16 -11.38
N THR A 145 4.98 -16.19 -12.15
CA THR A 145 4.96 -16.16 -13.61
C THR A 145 3.56 -15.87 -14.15
N GLY A 146 3.39 -14.74 -14.82
CA GLY A 146 2.09 -14.31 -15.38
C GLY A 146 1.18 -13.53 -14.43
N MET A 147 1.59 -13.28 -13.18
CA MET A 147 0.85 -12.40 -12.26
C MET A 147 0.87 -10.94 -12.76
N PRO A 148 -0.29 -10.27 -12.88
CA PRO A 148 -0.33 -8.86 -13.25
C PRO A 148 0.36 -7.96 -12.22
N HIS A 149 1.21 -7.05 -12.70
CA HIS A 149 1.84 -6.02 -11.89
C HIS A 149 1.36 -4.64 -12.32
N TYR A 150 0.82 -3.88 -11.36
CA TYR A 150 0.29 -2.54 -11.51
C TYR A 150 1.16 -1.50 -10.80
N THR A 151 1.04 -0.26 -11.24
CA THR A 151 1.57 0.92 -10.58
C THR A 151 0.54 1.50 -9.61
N CYS A 152 0.99 1.86 -8.42
CA CYS A 152 0.23 2.59 -7.43
C CYS A 152 -0.14 3.99 -7.93
N MET A 153 -1.44 4.26 -8.08
CA MET A 153 -1.94 5.56 -8.54
C MET A 153 -1.48 6.73 -7.66
N TRP A 154 -1.25 6.52 -6.35
CA TRP A 154 -0.77 7.56 -5.45
C TRP A 154 0.70 7.94 -5.71
N HIS A 155 1.56 6.97 -6.08
CA HIS A 155 2.94 7.25 -6.49
C HIS A 155 3.01 7.95 -7.84
N ILE A 156 2.11 7.62 -8.79
CA ILE A 156 1.93 8.40 -10.02
C ILE A 156 1.51 9.84 -9.68
N TRP A 157 0.54 10.02 -8.78
CA TRP A 157 0.11 11.35 -8.34
C TRP A 157 1.27 12.15 -7.73
N ILE A 158 2.14 11.56 -6.92
CA ILE A 158 3.34 12.25 -6.39
C ILE A 158 4.25 12.72 -7.53
N ASN A 159 4.49 11.87 -8.53
CA ASN A 159 5.33 12.19 -9.69
C ASN A 159 4.71 13.27 -10.60
N ILE A 160 3.38 13.33 -10.70
CA ILE A 160 2.66 14.43 -11.36
C ILE A 160 2.79 15.72 -10.53
N ARG A 161 2.48 15.64 -9.23
CA ARG A 161 2.49 16.76 -8.28
C ARG A 161 3.87 17.42 -8.18
N SER A 162 4.97 16.67 -8.32
CA SER A 162 6.33 17.23 -8.27
C SER A 162 6.73 18.03 -9.52
N LYS A 163 6.06 17.80 -10.66
CA LYS A 163 6.33 18.49 -11.93
C LYS A 163 5.48 19.76 -12.11
N ILE A 164 4.29 19.78 -11.50
CA ILE A 164 3.29 20.84 -11.66
C ILE A 164 3.45 21.93 -10.59
N LYS A 165 3.07 23.17 -10.91
CA LYS A 165 3.25 24.34 -10.02
C LYS A 165 1.94 25.01 -9.55
N LYS A 166 0.79 24.64 -10.11
CA LYS A 166 -0.54 25.26 -9.86
C LYS A 166 -1.66 24.22 -10.00
N ALA A 167 -2.88 24.59 -9.57
CA ALA A 167 -4.11 23.79 -9.74
C ALA A 167 -4.11 22.35 -9.15
N HIS A 168 -3.22 22.06 -8.19
CA HIS A 168 -3.05 20.72 -7.62
C HIS A 168 -4.35 20.07 -7.11
N LEU A 169 -5.26 20.81 -6.47
CA LEU A 169 -6.48 20.24 -5.91
C LEU A 169 -7.42 19.71 -7.00
N LYS A 170 -7.87 20.57 -7.93
CA LYS A 170 -8.72 20.19 -9.07
C LYS A 170 -8.10 19.06 -9.90
N LEU A 171 -6.79 19.13 -10.14
CA LEU A 171 -6.10 18.08 -10.90
C LEU A 171 -6.04 16.76 -10.12
N SER A 172 -5.87 16.79 -8.79
CA SER A 172 -5.86 15.58 -7.96
C SER A 172 -7.22 14.86 -8.00
N GLU A 173 -8.31 15.62 -7.87
CA GLU A 173 -9.68 15.11 -7.91
C GLU A 173 -9.97 14.45 -9.27
N LEU A 174 -9.67 15.16 -10.37
CA LEU A 174 -9.79 14.63 -11.73
C LEU A 174 -8.93 13.39 -11.95
N TYR A 175 -7.67 13.41 -11.49
CA TYR A 175 -6.73 12.30 -11.65
C TYR A 175 -7.21 11.04 -10.92
N PHE A 176 -7.56 11.15 -9.63
CA PHE A 176 -8.03 10.01 -8.85
C PHE A 176 -9.40 9.52 -9.32
N ALA A 177 -10.29 10.40 -9.78
CA ALA A 177 -11.54 10.00 -10.40
C ALA A 177 -11.32 9.25 -11.72
N MET A 178 -10.46 9.76 -12.61
CA MET A 178 -10.08 9.11 -13.88
C MET A 178 -9.45 7.73 -13.64
N ALA A 179 -8.49 7.63 -12.73
CA ALA A 179 -7.82 6.36 -12.40
C ALA A 179 -8.80 5.29 -11.88
N GLN A 180 -9.93 5.71 -11.30
CA GLN A 180 -10.96 4.85 -10.73
C GLN A 180 -12.21 4.71 -11.60
N SER A 181 -12.29 5.34 -12.77
CA SER A 181 -13.44 5.25 -13.70
C SER A 181 -13.82 3.79 -13.99
N TYR A 182 -15.11 3.49 -13.99
CA TYR A 182 -15.65 2.17 -14.32
C TYR A 182 -15.87 1.99 -15.82
N THR A 183 -16.01 3.10 -16.56
CA THR A 183 -16.27 3.12 -18.01
C THR A 183 -15.17 3.85 -18.78
N LEU A 184 -14.99 3.50 -20.06
CA LEU A 184 -14.02 4.17 -20.94
C LEU A 184 -14.46 5.61 -21.23
N ASP A 185 -15.76 5.87 -21.32
CA ASP A 185 -16.30 7.22 -21.56
C ASP A 185 -15.91 8.17 -20.43
N GLU A 186 -16.14 7.80 -19.17
CA GLU A 186 -15.71 8.61 -18.00
C GLU A 186 -14.19 8.76 -17.91
N PHE A 187 -13.43 7.73 -18.30
CA PHE A 187 -11.97 7.81 -18.34
C PHE A 187 -11.50 8.84 -19.39
N ASN A 188 -12.03 8.76 -20.61
CA ASN A 188 -11.67 9.63 -21.72
C ASN A 188 -12.12 11.08 -21.49
N GLU A 189 -13.33 11.29 -20.97
CA GLU A 189 -13.86 12.60 -20.58
C GLU A 189 -12.93 13.28 -19.55
N ARG A 190 -12.61 12.58 -18.45
CA ARG A 190 -11.71 13.10 -17.41
C ARG A 190 -10.27 13.29 -17.92
N MET A 191 -9.78 12.43 -18.81
CA MET A 191 -8.47 12.59 -19.46
C MET A 191 -8.42 13.84 -20.33
N SER A 192 -9.49 14.17 -21.07
CA SER A 192 -9.61 15.41 -21.85
C SER A 192 -9.53 16.63 -20.93
N THR A 193 -10.28 16.64 -19.81
CA THR A 193 -10.23 17.73 -18.83
C THR A 193 -8.85 17.86 -18.15
N ILE A 194 -8.10 16.77 -18.02
CA ILE A 194 -6.72 16.79 -17.52
C ILE A 194 -5.76 17.40 -18.56
N GLU A 195 -5.91 17.05 -19.84
CA GLU A 195 -5.12 17.60 -20.95
C GLU A 195 -5.34 19.10 -21.15
N GLU A 196 -6.57 19.59 -20.94
CA GLU A 196 -6.90 21.02 -20.92
C GLU A 196 -6.20 21.79 -19.78
N ILE A 197 -5.90 21.13 -18.65
CA ILE A 197 -5.21 21.72 -17.50
C ILE A 197 -3.68 21.71 -17.70
N ASP A 198 -3.13 20.56 -18.15
CA ASP A 198 -1.71 20.42 -18.49
C ASP A 198 -1.52 19.26 -19.48
N THR A 199 -1.19 19.61 -20.73
CA THR A 199 -0.99 18.67 -21.84
C THR A 199 0.13 17.64 -21.58
N HIS A 200 1.12 17.97 -20.75
CA HIS A 200 2.22 17.05 -20.42
C HIS A 200 1.76 15.90 -19.53
N VAL A 201 0.67 16.07 -18.78
CA VAL A 201 0.16 15.04 -17.86
C VAL A 201 -0.38 13.85 -18.64
N LYS A 202 -1.11 14.09 -19.73
CA LYS A 202 -1.63 13.01 -20.60
C LYS A 202 -0.50 12.20 -21.23
N ALA A 203 0.52 12.87 -21.80
CA ALA A 203 1.69 12.19 -22.36
C ALA A 203 2.41 11.35 -21.29
N PHE A 204 2.68 11.95 -20.12
CA PHE A 204 3.28 11.24 -18.99
C PHE A 204 2.45 10.03 -18.52
N LEU A 205 1.12 10.12 -18.51
CA LEU A 205 0.23 9.02 -18.13
C LEU A 205 0.20 7.89 -19.17
N TYR A 206 0.32 8.25 -20.45
CA TYR A 206 0.40 7.30 -21.57
C TYR A 206 1.70 6.49 -21.52
N ASP A 207 2.83 7.14 -21.24
CA ASP A 207 4.15 6.48 -21.09
C ASP A 207 4.22 5.48 -19.91
N ILE A 208 3.27 5.54 -18.96
CA ILE A 208 3.15 4.57 -17.86
C ILE A 208 2.38 3.31 -18.31
N ASP A 209 1.69 3.37 -19.45
CA ASP A 209 0.67 2.43 -19.93
C ASP A 209 -0.59 2.39 -19.03
N TYR A 210 -1.76 2.71 -19.61
CA TYR A 210 -3.04 2.77 -18.90
C TYR A 210 -3.44 1.44 -18.25
N HIS A 211 -3.07 0.30 -18.86
CA HIS A 211 -3.28 -1.03 -18.30
C HIS A 211 -2.55 -1.22 -16.97
N ARG A 212 -1.45 -0.48 -16.73
CA ARG A 212 -0.68 -0.60 -15.49
C ARG A 212 -1.28 0.14 -14.31
N TRP A 213 -2.25 1.04 -14.46
CA TRP A 213 -2.72 1.84 -13.29
C TRP A 213 -4.22 2.09 -13.22
N SER A 214 -4.91 2.25 -14.35
CA SER A 214 -6.33 2.63 -14.38
C SER A 214 -7.28 1.44 -14.13
N ARG A 215 -8.45 1.68 -13.53
CA ARG A 215 -9.44 0.62 -13.23
C ARG A 215 -10.00 -0.01 -14.50
N VAL A 216 -10.44 0.80 -15.45
CA VAL A 216 -11.12 0.32 -16.68
C VAL A 216 -10.23 -0.49 -17.63
N TYR A 217 -8.90 -0.30 -17.61
CA TYR A 217 -7.95 -1.10 -18.40
C TYR A 217 -7.34 -2.29 -17.63
N ALA A 218 -7.67 -2.47 -16.35
CA ALA A 218 -7.11 -3.56 -15.54
C ALA A 218 -7.71 -4.93 -15.92
N THR A 219 -6.84 -5.93 -16.07
CA THR A 219 -7.22 -7.31 -16.41
C THR A 219 -7.70 -8.15 -15.23
N VAL A 220 -7.38 -7.77 -14.00
CA VAL A 220 -7.94 -8.36 -12.78
C VAL A 220 -8.68 -7.33 -11.95
N ASN A 221 -9.63 -7.83 -11.15
CA ASN A 221 -10.31 -7.01 -10.15
C ASN A 221 -9.30 -6.58 -9.06
N ARG A 222 -9.35 -5.30 -8.68
CA ARG A 222 -8.44 -4.72 -7.68
C ARG A 222 -9.17 -4.17 -6.44
N THR A 223 -10.50 -4.36 -6.35
CA THR A 223 -11.39 -4.05 -5.20
C THR A 223 -10.89 -2.94 -4.25
N TRP A 224 -10.75 -1.71 -4.75
CA TRP A 224 -10.38 -0.54 -3.95
C TRP A 224 -11.61 0.09 -3.26
N THR A 225 -12.38 -0.72 -2.53
CA THR A 225 -13.70 -0.33 -2.01
C THR A 225 -13.57 0.44 -0.68
N MET A 226 -13.24 1.73 -0.77
CA MET A 226 -13.59 2.74 0.26
C MET A 226 -14.77 3.58 -0.23
N ALA A 227 -15.86 2.92 -0.61
CA ALA A 227 -17.09 3.58 -1.05
C ALA A 227 -17.90 4.09 0.16
N SER A 228 -17.63 5.32 0.60
CA SER A 228 -18.43 5.98 1.64
C SER A 228 -19.79 6.51 1.14
N ASN A 229 -20.01 6.53 -0.19
CA ASN A 229 -21.14 7.22 -0.80
C ASN A 229 -22.14 6.23 -1.41
N PHE A 230 -22.81 5.47 -0.55
CA PHE A 230 -24.16 4.96 -0.83
C PHE A 230 -25.16 6.13 -0.81
N SER A 231 -25.01 7.05 -1.77
CA SER A 231 -25.93 8.16 -1.98
C SER A 231 -27.14 7.70 -2.79
N GLU A 232 -28.33 8.14 -2.40
CA GLU A 232 -29.58 7.70 -2.99
C GLU A 232 -29.78 8.24 -4.42
N SER A 233 -29.49 7.41 -5.41
CA SER A 233 -29.86 7.71 -6.79
C SER A 233 -31.38 7.58 -6.98
N LEU A 234 -32.08 8.70 -7.15
CA LEU A 234 -33.53 8.79 -7.46
C LEU A 234 -33.81 8.36 -8.91
N ASN A 235 -33.48 7.10 -9.22
CA ASN A 235 -33.50 6.58 -10.58
C ASN A 235 -34.87 6.01 -10.97
N ALA A 236 -35.31 6.31 -12.19
CA ALA A 236 -36.50 5.68 -12.76
C ALA A 236 -36.16 4.27 -13.27
N VAL A 237 -36.87 3.26 -12.78
CA VAL A 237 -36.63 1.85 -13.12
C VAL A 237 -37.72 1.33 -14.04
N ARG A 238 -37.35 0.54 -15.04
CA ARG A 238 -38.24 -0.22 -15.93
C ARG A 238 -37.78 -1.67 -15.96
N ALA A 239 -38.58 -2.58 -15.42
CA ALA A 239 -38.33 -4.02 -15.56
C ALA A 239 -38.51 -4.44 -17.02
N SER A 240 -37.51 -5.14 -17.58
CA SER A 240 -37.58 -5.76 -18.91
C SER A 240 -37.86 -7.26 -18.80
N THR A 241 -37.36 -7.90 -17.74
CA THR A 241 -37.72 -9.25 -17.30
C THR A 241 -37.68 -9.30 -15.77
N ASN A 242 -37.95 -10.47 -15.16
CA ASN A 242 -37.79 -10.67 -13.71
C ASN A 242 -36.38 -10.33 -13.18
N TYR A 243 -35.35 -10.45 -14.01
CA TYR A 243 -33.96 -10.28 -13.59
C TYR A 243 -33.25 -9.11 -14.26
N ILE A 244 -33.75 -8.61 -15.39
CA ILE A 244 -33.16 -7.53 -16.19
C ILE A 244 -33.99 -6.25 -16.04
N HIS A 245 -33.33 -5.18 -15.60
CA HIS A 245 -33.93 -3.87 -15.34
C HIS A 245 -33.17 -2.79 -16.11
N THR A 246 -33.90 -1.91 -16.77
CA THR A 246 -33.36 -0.65 -17.30
C THR A 246 -33.51 0.42 -16.23
N VAL A 247 -32.41 1.07 -15.86
CA VAL A 247 -32.36 2.11 -14.83
C VAL A 247 -31.94 3.41 -15.49
N ILE A 248 -32.73 4.47 -15.34
CA ILE A 248 -32.43 5.80 -15.88
C ILE A 248 -31.84 6.64 -14.76
N ASP A 249 -30.64 7.16 -14.98
CA ASP A 249 -29.86 7.96 -14.05
C ASP A 249 -29.37 9.21 -14.81
N GLY A 250 -29.95 10.35 -14.44
CA GLY A 250 -29.91 11.58 -15.24
C GLY A 250 -30.37 11.33 -16.68
N VAL A 251 -29.48 11.54 -17.64
CA VAL A 251 -29.72 11.31 -19.08
C VAL A 251 -29.27 9.94 -19.58
N LYS A 252 -28.52 9.17 -18.77
CA LYS A 252 -27.95 7.87 -19.17
C LYS A 252 -28.90 6.74 -18.79
N ARG A 253 -28.83 5.64 -19.57
CA ARG A 253 -29.58 4.40 -19.32
C ARG A 253 -28.62 3.27 -19.00
N PHE A 254 -28.85 2.60 -17.90
CA PHE A 254 -28.04 1.48 -17.43
C PHE A 254 -28.85 0.19 -17.43
N ILE A 255 -28.23 -0.91 -17.83
CA ILE A 255 -28.84 -2.24 -17.82
C ILE A 255 -28.30 -2.98 -16.60
N VAL A 256 -29.19 -3.41 -15.71
CA VAL A 256 -28.87 -4.19 -14.51
C VAL A 256 -29.42 -5.60 -14.67
N CYS A 257 -28.58 -6.61 -14.48
CA CYS A 257 -28.96 -8.00 -14.35
C CYS A 257 -28.71 -8.47 -12.91
N LEU A 258 -29.77 -8.61 -12.12
CA LEU A 258 -29.67 -8.98 -10.71
C LEU A 258 -29.19 -10.43 -10.54
N GLN A 259 -29.69 -11.35 -11.36
CA GLN A 259 -29.32 -12.78 -11.34
C GLN A 259 -27.81 -12.99 -11.54
N ASN A 260 -27.19 -12.24 -12.46
CA ASN A 260 -25.78 -12.35 -12.78
C ASN A 260 -24.89 -11.32 -12.03
N LYS A 261 -25.47 -10.56 -11.09
CA LYS A 261 -24.82 -9.48 -10.33
C LYS A 261 -24.03 -8.49 -11.23
N ARG A 262 -24.64 -8.06 -12.34
CA ARG A 262 -24.01 -7.18 -13.35
C ARG A 262 -24.77 -5.89 -13.56
N CYS A 263 -24.03 -4.80 -13.79
CA CYS A 263 -24.53 -3.53 -14.29
C CYS A 263 -23.69 -3.07 -15.49
N SER A 264 -24.32 -2.47 -16.51
CA SER A 264 -23.59 -1.90 -17.65
C SER A 264 -22.68 -0.72 -17.27
N TYR A 265 -22.83 -0.16 -16.07
CA TYR A 265 -21.89 0.82 -15.51
C TYR A 265 -20.53 0.23 -15.10
N GLY A 266 -20.43 -1.10 -14.90
CA GLY A 266 -19.19 -1.75 -14.47
C GLY A 266 -19.14 -2.06 -12.96
N GLN A 267 -19.68 -1.18 -12.11
CA GLN A 267 -19.44 -1.23 -10.66
C GLN A 267 -19.93 -2.52 -9.98
N PHE A 268 -21.14 -3.02 -10.27
CA PHE A 268 -21.72 -4.16 -9.52
C PHE A 268 -20.83 -5.41 -9.59
N GLN A 269 -20.30 -5.72 -10.77
CA GLN A 269 -19.41 -6.87 -10.99
C GLN A 269 -17.94 -6.63 -10.60
N LEU A 270 -17.53 -5.38 -10.35
CA LEU A 270 -16.15 -5.03 -9.99
C LEU A 270 -15.99 -4.77 -8.49
N ASP A 271 -16.92 -4.10 -7.84
CA ASP A 271 -16.90 -3.96 -6.38
C ASP A 271 -17.53 -5.18 -5.69
N GLU A 272 -18.11 -6.12 -6.45
CA GLU A 272 -18.92 -7.27 -6.00
C GLU A 272 -20.02 -6.90 -4.98
N LEU A 273 -20.50 -5.66 -5.07
CA LEU A 273 -21.52 -5.04 -4.22
C LEU A 273 -22.56 -4.35 -5.09
N PRO A 274 -23.85 -4.33 -4.68
CA PRO A 274 -24.90 -3.62 -5.41
C PRO A 274 -24.56 -2.13 -5.60
N CYS A 275 -24.33 -1.72 -6.86
CA CYS A 275 -24.16 -0.31 -7.22
C CYS A 275 -25.49 0.46 -7.10
N PRO A 276 -25.50 1.81 -7.17
CA PRO A 276 -26.73 2.61 -7.08
C PRO A 276 -27.83 2.17 -8.06
N HIS A 277 -27.47 1.78 -9.30
CA HIS A 277 -28.43 1.23 -10.26
C HIS A 277 -29.01 -0.12 -9.81
N ALA A 278 -28.19 -1.00 -9.23
CA ALA A 278 -28.64 -2.28 -8.71
C ALA A 278 -29.55 -2.10 -7.49
N LEU A 279 -29.22 -1.18 -6.58
CA LEU A 279 -30.07 -0.80 -5.45
C LEU A 279 -31.42 -0.24 -5.90
N ALA A 280 -31.45 0.59 -6.96
CA ALA A 280 -32.70 1.06 -7.54
C ALA A 280 -33.57 -0.10 -8.09
N ALA A 281 -32.96 -1.05 -8.80
CA ALA A 281 -33.65 -2.25 -9.29
C ALA A 281 -34.17 -3.15 -8.14
N LEU A 282 -33.41 -3.28 -7.05
CA LEU A 282 -33.81 -4.03 -5.85
C LEU A 282 -34.96 -3.35 -5.11
N ARG A 283 -34.89 -2.02 -4.93
CA ARG A 283 -35.99 -1.19 -4.36
C ARG A 283 -37.28 -1.36 -5.15
N HIS A 284 -37.21 -1.34 -6.49
CA HIS A 284 -38.37 -1.59 -7.36
C HIS A 284 -38.98 -2.99 -7.20
N ARG A 285 -38.20 -3.98 -6.74
CA ARG A 285 -38.66 -5.34 -6.44
C ARG A 285 -39.03 -5.57 -4.98
N SER A 286 -38.84 -4.57 -4.11
CA SER A 286 -38.89 -4.72 -2.65
C SER A 286 -37.98 -5.83 -2.11
N GLU A 287 -36.84 -6.06 -2.76
CA GLU A 287 -35.86 -7.08 -2.35
C GLU A 287 -34.69 -6.47 -1.55
N SER A 288 -34.21 -7.23 -0.57
CA SER A 288 -33.06 -6.88 0.26
C SER A 288 -31.74 -7.05 -0.50
N TYR A 289 -30.79 -6.14 -0.29
CA TYR A 289 -29.53 -6.10 -1.05
C TYR A 289 -28.47 -7.10 -0.53
N GLU A 290 -28.65 -7.63 0.68
CA GLU A 290 -27.71 -8.47 1.40
C GLU A 290 -27.38 -9.76 0.62
N ASN A 291 -28.37 -10.37 -0.03
CA ASN A 291 -28.19 -11.56 -0.90
C ASN A 291 -27.36 -11.27 -2.17
N TYR A 292 -27.24 -9.99 -2.52
CA TYR A 292 -26.57 -9.52 -3.74
C TYR A 292 -25.12 -9.11 -3.49
N CYS A 293 -24.73 -8.82 -2.25
CA CYS A 293 -23.34 -8.63 -1.85
C CYS A 293 -22.47 -9.88 -2.06
N SER A 294 -21.16 -9.70 -2.18
CA SER A 294 -20.18 -10.80 -2.13
C SER A 294 -19.97 -11.28 -0.69
N PRO A 295 -19.75 -12.59 -0.46
CA PRO A 295 -19.39 -13.12 0.84
C PRO A 295 -18.21 -12.41 1.49
N TYR A 296 -17.25 -11.86 0.73
CA TYR A 296 -16.09 -11.13 1.26
C TYR A 296 -16.46 -9.93 2.15
N TYR A 297 -17.62 -9.31 1.92
CA TYR A 297 -18.09 -8.14 2.69
C TYR A 297 -19.03 -8.50 3.85
N THR A 298 -19.25 -9.79 4.13
CA THR A 298 -20.09 -10.18 5.26
C THR A 298 -19.37 -9.98 6.59
N ARG A 299 -20.14 -9.66 7.64
CA ARG A 299 -19.63 -9.63 9.01
C ARG A 299 -18.96 -10.95 9.41
N GLU A 300 -19.48 -12.08 8.93
CA GLU A 300 -18.91 -13.40 9.19
C GLU A 300 -17.49 -13.53 8.62
N ARG A 301 -17.27 -13.20 7.33
CA ARG A 301 -15.93 -13.24 6.73
C ARG A 301 -14.98 -12.22 7.35
N LEU A 302 -15.49 -11.04 7.72
CA LEU A 302 -14.70 -10.03 8.42
C LEU A 302 -14.24 -10.54 9.80
N LEU A 303 -15.13 -11.18 10.55
CA LEU A 303 -14.78 -11.78 11.85
C LEU A 303 -13.82 -12.97 11.69
N GLN A 304 -14.04 -13.87 10.73
CA GLN A 304 -13.11 -14.97 10.41
C GLN A 304 -11.70 -14.46 10.04
N THR A 305 -11.61 -13.32 9.34
CA THR A 305 -10.33 -12.68 9.00
C THR A 305 -9.56 -12.20 10.23
N TYR A 306 -10.27 -11.92 11.33
CA TYR A 306 -9.72 -11.43 12.60
C TYR A 306 -9.97 -12.40 13.78
N GLU A 307 -10.29 -13.66 13.49
CA GLU A 307 -10.59 -14.70 14.50
C GLU A 307 -9.31 -15.19 15.20
N ILE A 308 -8.16 -15.04 14.55
CA ILE A 308 -6.85 -15.33 15.14
C ILE A 308 -6.58 -14.32 16.26
N PRO A 309 -6.47 -14.75 17.54
CA PRO A 309 -6.21 -13.84 18.64
C PRO A 309 -4.82 -13.22 18.51
N VAL A 310 -4.74 -11.91 18.70
CA VAL A 310 -3.48 -11.16 18.74
C VAL A 310 -3.07 -11.02 20.21
N ASP A 311 -2.50 -12.08 20.78
CA ASP A 311 -2.04 -12.09 22.17
C ASP A 311 -0.84 -11.14 22.34
N PRO A 312 -0.89 -10.17 23.27
CA PRO A 312 0.25 -9.30 23.51
C PRO A 312 1.45 -10.15 23.96
N LEU A 313 2.61 -9.90 23.36
CA LEU A 313 3.84 -10.61 23.76
C LEU A 313 4.05 -10.44 25.28
N PRO A 314 4.43 -11.51 25.99
CA PRO A 314 4.68 -11.43 27.43
C PRO A 314 5.77 -10.39 27.73
N ASP A 315 5.77 -9.85 28.94
CA ASP A 315 6.86 -8.96 29.38
C ASP A 315 8.24 -9.65 29.25
N LYS A 316 9.28 -8.88 28.89
CA LYS A 316 10.64 -9.41 28.67
C LYS A 316 11.19 -10.20 29.86
N SER A 317 10.80 -9.87 31.10
CA SER A 317 11.18 -10.63 32.30
C SER A 317 10.65 -12.06 32.36
N LYS A 318 9.66 -12.40 31.53
CA LYS A 318 9.01 -13.72 31.45
C LYS A 318 9.48 -14.55 30.25
N TRP A 319 10.42 -14.05 29.46
CA TRP A 319 10.88 -14.71 28.24
C TRP A 319 11.83 -15.87 28.58
N ASN A 320 11.34 -17.11 28.45
CA ASN A 320 12.16 -18.31 28.60
C ASN A 320 12.80 -18.67 27.24
N VAL A 321 14.03 -18.20 27.02
CA VAL A 321 14.75 -18.32 25.74
C VAL A 321 15.95 -19.25 25.91
N PRO A 322 16.12 -20.28 25.05
CA PRO A 322 17.29 -21.16 25.09
C PRO A 322 18.60 -20.39 24.93
N GLN A 323 19.64 -20.85 25.63
CA GLN A 323 20.96 -20.21 25.62
C GLN A 323 21.52 -20.01 24.20
N TYR A 324 21.36 -20.99 23.30
CA TYR A 324 21.83 -20.90 21.92
C TYR A 324 21.14 -19.79 21.07
N ILE A 325 19.93 -19.36 21.44
CA ILE A 325 19.24 -18.20 20.83
C ILE A 325 19.69 -16.89 21.51
N ALA A 326 19.90 -16.92 22.83
CA ALA A 326 20.36 -15.75 23.58
C ALA A 326 21.82 -15.35 23.25
N GLU A 327 22.63 -16.31 22.82
CA GLU A 327 24.02 -16.13 22.37
C GLU A 327 24.14 -15.84 20.85
N GLU A 328 23.04 -15.84 20.10
CA GLU A 328 23.05 -15.59 18.66
C GLU A 328 23.27 -14.10 18.36
N VAL A 329 24.45 -13.76 17.84
CA VAL A 329 24.84 -12.37 17.56
C VAL A 329 24.43 -11.96 16.15
N VAL A 330 23.43 -11.07 16.06
CA VAL A 330 23.04 -10.43 14.80
C VAL A 330 23.59 -9.01 14.75
N MET A 331 24.38 -8.72 13.73
CA MET A 331 24.87 -7.37 13.46
C MET A 331 23.93 -6.63 12.50
N PRO A 332 23.84 -5.30 12.55
CA PRO A 332 23.12 -4.53 11.55
C PRO A 332 23.82 -4.66 10.18
N PRO A 333 23.10 -4.55 9.04
CA PRO A 333 23.70 -4.53 7.73
C PRO A 333 24.79 -3.47 7.62
N THR A 334 25.93 -3.81 7.01
CA THR A 334 27.00 -2.86 6.72
C THR A 334 26.54 -1.87 5.64
N GLY A 335 25.90 -0.79 6.07
CA GLY A 335 25.35 0.22 5.19
C GLY A 335 26.41 0.82 4.26
N LYS A 336 26.20 0.69 2.96
CA LYS A 336 27.00 1.41 1.96
C LYS A 336 26.76 2.91 2.14
N ARG A 337 27.83 3.69 2.29
CA ARG A 337 27.76 5.16 2.29
C ARG A 337 27.03 5.60 1.02
N GLN A 338 25.89 6.26 1.16
CA GLN A 338 25.26 6.88 -0.01
C GLN A 338 26.21 7.93 -0.60
N PRO A 339 26.38 7.98 -1.93
CA PRO A 339 27.14 9.04 -2.57
C PRO A 339 26.62 10.40 -2.13
N GLY A 340 27.52 11.28 -1.70
CA GLY A 340 27.14 12.66 -1.41
C GLY A 340 26.50 13.29 -2.64
N ARG A 341 25.47 14.12 -2.42
CA ARG A 341 24.80 14.86 -3.51
C ARG A 341 25.86 15.52 -4.40
N PRO A 342 25.85 15.32 -5.73
CA PRO A 342 26.77 16.00 -6.63
C PRO A 342 26.76 17.51 -6.36
N GLN A 343 27.94 18.11 -6.28
CA GLN A 343 28.03 19.56 -6.25
C GLN A 343 27.45 20.09 -7.57
N LYS A 344 26.71 21.20 -7.46
CA LYS A 344 26.11 21.90 -8.61
C LYS A 344 27.17 22.65 -9.40
#